data_AF-A0A7J4TFN8-F1
#
_entry.id   AF-A0A7J4TFN8-F1
#
_cell.length_a   1.000
_cell.length_b   1.000
_cell.length_c   1.000
_cell.angle_alpha   90.00
_cell.angle_beta   90.00
_cell.angle_gamma   90.00
#
_symmetry.space_group_name_H-M   'P 1'
#
loop_
_entity.id
_entity.type
_entity.pdbx_description
1 polymer ?
#
loop_
_entity_poly.entity_id
_entity_poly.type
_entity_poly.pdbx_seq_one_letter_code
_entity_poly.pdbx_strand_id
1 'polypeptide(L)'
;MERKEAASHINEYRNHDHRVFYAAPFFNVDLRHEIRWHKGHLKKLRKHAQNPQKFYDEHYAHEPESHARKEHFHEHVLESIPFHQKLLREHELRYNAIRSMLSGRQYQRIVEISQRHGGTPEYFVFHKPSKEVFFVAEKLDDLRMHWVRLVRDIHGIADVVVLDRLGKVNP
;
A
#
# COMPACT_ATOMS: atom_id res chain seq x y z
N MET A 1 -24.09 21.13 15.08
CA MET A 1 -23.82 19.78 15.61
C MET A 1 -22.30 19.64 15.70
N GLU A 2 -21.73 19.92 16.86
CA GLU A 2 -20.29 19.80 17.09
C GLU A 2 -19.92 18.31 16.97
N ARG A 3 -19.19 17.94 15.91
CA ARG A 3 -18.45 16.68 15.91
C ARG A 3 -17.37 16.84 16.96
N LYS A 4 -17.63 16.40 18.20
CA LYS A 4 -16.56 16.00 19.11
C LYS A 4 -15.85 14.84 18.41
N GLU A 5 -14.77 15.15 17.68
CA GLU A 5 -13.78 14.15 17.32
C GLU A 5 -13.43 13.42 18.62
N ALA A 6 -13.85 12.17 18.74
CA ALA A 6 -13.33 11.33 19.80
C ALA A 6 -11.81 11.32 19.57
N ALA A 7 -11.06 11.89 20.52
CA ALA A 7 -9.61 11.89 20.45
C ALA A 7 -9.15 10.44 20.22
N SER A 8 -8.55 10.16 19.06
CA SER A 8 -8.02 8.85 18.72
C SER A 8 -6.82 8.60 19.63
N HIS A 9 -6.81 7.47 20.35
CA HIS A 9 -5.77 7.10 21.30
C HIS A 9 -4.39 7.02 20.62
N ILE A 10 -4.35 6.79 19.30
CA ILE A 10 -3.13 6.85 18.49
C ILE A 10 -2.37 8.17 18.61
N ASN A 11 -3.04 9.26 19.01
CA ASN A 11 -2.41 10.56 19.18
C ASN A 11 -1.34 10.55 20.28
N GLU A 12 -1.42 9.66 21.26
CA GLU A 12 -0.39 9.47 22.30
C GLU A 12 0.95 9.00 21.70
N TYR A 13 0.89 8.25 20.58
CA TYR A 13 2.05 7.80 19.82
C TYR A 13 2.55 8.84 18.81
N ARG A 14 1.90 10.00 18.65
CA ARG A 14 2.37 11.06 17.74
C ARG A 14 3.34 12.00 18.46
N ASN A 15 4.49 11.46 18.85
CA ASN A 15 5.47 12.19 19.65
C ASN A 15 6.88 12.15 19.02
N HIS A 16 7.86 12.74 19.71
CA HIS A 16 9.23 12.83 19.22
C HIS A 16 9.93 11.47 19.08
N ASP A 17 9.51 10.45 19.83
CA ASP A 17 10.09 9.10 19.81
C ASP A 17 9.46 8.19 18.75
N HIS A 18 8.22 8.46 18.36
CA HIS A 18 7.44 7.57 17.52
C HIS A 18 7.15 8.19 16.15
N ARG A 19 7.01 7.35 15.12
CA ARG A 19 6.44 7.75 13.83
C ARG A 19 5.20 6.90 13.59
N VAL A 20 4.06 7.55 13.44
CA VAL A 20 2.78 6.90 13.20
C VAL A 20 2.42 7.01 11.72
N PHE A 21 1.95 5.91 11.14
CA PHE A 21 1.52 5.83 9.76
C PHE A 21 0.21 5.06 9.67
N TYR A 22 -0.64 5.39 8.71
CA TYR A 22 -1.71 4.49 8.31
C TYR A 22 -1.10 3.24 7.66
N ALA A 23 -1.53 2.05 8.06
CA ALA A 23 -0.92 0.80 7.59
C ALA A 23 -1.45 0.34 6.23
N ALA A 24 -2.74 0.53 5.96
CA ALA A 24 -3.38 0.10 4.71
C ALA A 24 -2.61 0.50 3.42
N PRO A 25 -2.14 1.76 3.26
CA PRO A 25 -1.39 2.17 2.06
C PRO A 25 -0.05 1.44 1.82
N PHE A 26 0.46 0.70 2.82
CA PHE A 26 1.74 0.02 2.78
C PHE A 26 1.63 -1.49 2.73
N PHE A 27 0.60 -2.06 3.37
CA PHE A 27 0.52 -3.50 3.61
C PHE A 27 -0.71 -4.18 2.99
N ASN A 28 -1.76 -3.44 2.58
CA ASN A 28 -2.87 -4.03 1.82
C ASN A 28 -2.48 -4.45 0.41
N VAL A 29 -1.42 -3.85 -0.12
CA VAL A 29 -0.93 -4.08 -1.47
C VAL A 29 0.55 -4.44 -1.39
N ASP A 30 0.97 -5.43 -2.19
CA ASP A 30 2.38 -5.74 -2.37
C ASP A 30 3.03 -4.65 -3.24
N LEU A 31 3.59 -3.62 -2.59
CA LEU A 31 4.26 -2.51 -3.26
C LEU A 31 5.42 -2.99 -4.14
N ARG A 32 6.08 -4.10 -3.77
CA ARG A 32 7.19 -4.65 -4.55
C ARG A 32 6.68 -5.26 -5.85
N HIS A 33 5.51 -5.92 -5.81
CA HIS A 33 4.78 -6.36 -7.00
C HIS A 33 4.32 -5.18 -7.85
N GLU A 34 3.61 -4.20 -7.27
CA GLU A 34 3.07 -3.03 -7.97
C GLU A 34 4.17 -2.23 -8.69
N ILE A 35 5.28 -1.95 -8.00
CA ILE A 35 6.43 -1.24 -8.59
C ILE A 35 6.96 -2.00 -9.81
N ARG A 36 7.09 -3.33 -9.70
CA ARG A 36 7.56 -4.16 -10.82
C ARG A 36 6.57 -4.12 -11.98
N TRP A 37 5.28 -4.25 -11.69
CA TRP A 37 4.20 -4.21 -12.67
C TRP A 37 4.19 -2.88 -13.42
N HIS A 38 4.16 -1.75 -12.71
CA HIS A 38 4.17 -0.41 -13.31
C HIS A 38 5.43 -0.15 -14.15
N LYS A 39 6.61 -0.59 -13.70
CA LYS A 39 7.85 -0.48 -14.51
C LYS A 39 7.75 -1.26 -15.82
N GLY A 40 7.24 -2.48 -15.75
CA GLY A 40 7.01 -3.31 -16.94
C GLY A 40 5.99 -2.68 -17.89
N HIS A 41 4.89 -2.20 -17.34
CA HIS A 41 3.81 -1.58 -18.12
C HIS A 41 4.27 -0.28 -18.80
N LEU A 42 4.94 0.63 -18.09
CA LEU A 42 5.52 1.85 -18.66
C LEU A 42 6.52 1.55 -19.79
N LYS A 43 7.31 0.48 -19.67
CA LYS A 43 8.20 0.04 -20.75
C LYS A 43 7.41 -0.36 -22.01
N LYS A 44 6.26 -1.02 -21.86
CA LYS A 44 5.36 -1.37 -22.98
C LYS A 44 4.74 -0.10 -23.57
N LEU A 45 4.15 0.77 -22.75
CA LEU A 45 3.52 2.01 -23.22
C LEU A 45 4.49 2.93 -23.97
N ARG A 46 5.71 3.12 -23.46
CA ARG A 46 6.72 3.94 -24.14
C ARG A 46 7.12 3.38 -25.50
N LYS A 47 7.15 2.05 -25.65
CA LYS A 47 7.39 1.42 -26.96
C LYS A 47 6.24 1.71 -27.93
N HIS A 48 5.00 1.66 -27.47
CA HIS A 48 3.83 2.04 -28.29
C HIS A 48 3.81 3.52 -28.62
N ALA A 49 4.19 4.40 -27.69
CA ALA A 49 4.30 5.83 -27.95
C ALA A 49 5.35 6.14 -29.04
N GLN A 50 6.47 5.41 -29.05
CA GLN A 50 7.53 5.53 -30.05
C GLN A 50 7.18 4.87 -31.39
N ASN A 51 6.34 3.84 -31.37
CA ASN A 51 5.86 3.14 -32.56
C ASN A 51 4.35 2.86 -32.42
N PRO A 52 3.49 3.83 -32.78
CA PRO A 52 2.04 3.70 -32.68
C PRO A 52 1.48 2.57 -33.54
N GLN A 53 2.12 2.28 -34.68
CA GLN A 53 1.68 1.20 -35.57
C GLN A 53 1.63 -0.14 -34.85
N LYS A 54 2.63 -0.42 -34.00
CA LYS A 54 2.64 -1.64 -33.19
C LYS A 54 1.43 -1.75 -32.25
N PHE A 55 0.97 -0.64 -31.68
CA PHE A 55 -0.25 -0.64 -30.87
C PHE A 55 -1.47 -0.94 -31.73
N TYR A 56 -1.55 -0.32 -32.90
CA TYR A 56 -2.66 -0.56 -33.82
C TYR A 56 -2.72 -2.00 -34.34
N ASP A 57 -1.58 -2.59 -34.67
CA ASP A 57 -1.49 -3.98 -35.12
C ASP A 57 -1.95 -4.96 -34.01
N GLU A 58 -1.67 -4.66 -32.73
CA GLU A 58 -2.07 -5.48 -31.58
C GLU A 58 -3.58 -5.39 -31.28
N HIS A 59 -4.25 -4.27 -31.60
CA HIS A 59 -5.62 -3.99 -31.13
C HIS A 59 -6.68 -3.84 -32.25
N TYR A 60 -6.27 -3.59 -33.50
CA TYR A 60 -7.17 -3.23 -34.60
C TYR A 60 -6.80 -3.90 -35.92
N ALA A 61 -6.29 -5.14 -35.85
CA ALA A 61 -5.80 -5.87 -37.02
C ALA A 61 -6.81 -5.80 -38.18
N HIS A 62 -6.37 -5.25 -39.32
CA HIS A 62 -7.13 -5.11 -40.57
C HIS A 62 -8.29 -4.11 -40.60
N GLU A 63 -8.44 -3.27 -39.58
CA GLU A 63 -9.40 -2.15 -39.63
C GLU A 63 -8.78 -0.89 -40.27
N PRO A 64 -9.56 -0.08 -41.00
CA PRO A 64 -9.13 1.24 -41.48
C PRO A 64 -8.96 2.23 -40.32
N GLU A 65 -8.09 3.23 -40.49
CA GLU A 65 -7.85 4.24 -39.44
C GLU A 65 -9.11 5.09 -39.21
N SER A 66 -9.48 5.29 -37.95
CA SER A 66 -10.66 6.06 -37.55
C SER A 66 -10.34 7.03 -36.40
N HIS A 67 -11.21 8.01 -36.16
CA HIS A 67 -11.08 8.93 -35.02
C HIS A 67 -11.03 8.16 -33.69
N ALA A 68 -11.92 7.18 -33.53
CA ALA A 68 -12.00 6.33 -32.33
C ALA A 68 -10.69 5.56 -32.05
N ARG A 69 -9.97 5.14 -33.09
CA ARG A 69 -8.66 4.47 -32.93
C ARG A 69 -7.58 5.41 -32.40
N LYS A 70 -7.55 6.65 -32.90
CA LYS A 70 -6.61 7.68 -32.45
C LYS A 70 -6.89 8.09 -31.01
N GLU A 71 -8.18 8.19 -30.65
CA GLU A 71 -8.64 8.46 -29.29
C GLU A 71 -8.25 7.33 -28.33
N HIS A 72 -8.52 6.07 -28.68
CA HIS A 72 -8.10 4.93 -27.88
C HIS A 72 -6.57 4.87 -27.68
N PHE A 73 -5.77 5.14 -28.71
CA PHE A 73 -4.31 5.26 -28.56
C PHE A 73 -3.92 6.40 -27.61
N HIS A 74 -4.57 7.55 -27.73
CA HIS A 74 -4.31 8.70 -26.86
C HIS A 74 -4.55 8.35 -25.39
N GLU A 75 -5.74 7.84 -25.06
CA GLU A 75 -6.14 7.50 -23.69
C GLU A 75 -5.27 6.36 -23.11
N HIS A 76 -5.14 5.25 -23.85
CA HIS A 76 -4.53 4.03 -23.33
C HIS A 76 -3.00 3.99 -23.45
N VAL A 77 -2.40 4.90 -24.23
CA VAL A 77 -0.94 5.00 -24.35
C VAL A 77 -0.44 6.33 -23.83
N LEU A 78 -0.87 7.44 -24.42
CA LEU A 78 -0.28 8.74 -24.15
C LEU A 78 -0.66 9.27 -22.77
N GLU A 79 -1.93 9.23 -22.38
CA GLU A 79 -2.40 9.66 -21.06
C GLU A 79 -2.06 8.65 -19.96
N SER A 80 -2.00 7.36 -20.32
CA SER A 80 -1.63 6.29 -19.39
C SER A 80 -0.17 6.38 -18.92
N ILE A 81 0.75 6.91 -19.73
CA ILE A 81 2.16 7.11 -19.33
C ILE A 81 2.31 8.00 -18.08
N PRO A 82 1.86 9.28 -18.08
CA PRO A 82 2.01 10.14 -16.92
C PRO A 82 1.23 9.62 -15.70
N PHE A 83 0.07 8.97 -15.91
CA PHE A 83 -0.68 8.31 -14.85
C PHE A 83 0.16 7.23 -14.15
N HIS A 84 0.70 6.27 -14.91
CA HIS A 84 1.52 5.19 -14.34
C HIS A 84 2.86 5.68 -13.78
N GLN A 85 3.44 6.74 -14.33
CA GLN A 85 4.63 7.37 -13.75
C GLN A 85 4.36 7.96 -12.36
N LYS A 86 3.21 8.62 -12.18
CA LYS A 86 2.79 9.16 -10.88
C LYS A 86 2.62 8.05 -9.85
N LEU A 87 1.84 7.00 -10.20
CA LEU A 87 1.64 5.85 -9.31
C LEU A 87 2.95 5.17 -8.94
N LEU A 88 3.82 4.90 -9.93
CA LEU A 88 5.11 4.29 -9.69
C LEU A 88 5.93 5.09 -8.66
N ARG A 89 6.02 6.41 -8.82
CA ARG A 89 6.73 7.29 -7.89
C ARG A 89 6.15 7.21 -6.48
N GLU A 90 4.83 7.22 -6.35
CA GLU A 90 4.15 7.11 -5.05
C GLU A 90 4.39 5.76 -4.37
N HIS A 91 4.38 4.66 -5.13
CA HIS A 91 4.68 3.33 -4.61
C HIS A 91 6.16 3.20 -4.19
N GLU A 92 7.09 3.73 -5.00
CA GLU A 92 8.52 3.72 -4.68
C GLU A 92 8.83 4.51 -3.41
N LEU A 93 8.23 5.69 -3.23
CA LEU A 93 8.38 6.49 -2.01
C LEU A 93 7.89 5.73 -0.77
N ARG A 94 6.70 5.12 -0.85
CA ARG A 94 6.15 4.31 0.25
C ARG A 94 7.01 3.10 0.56
N TYR A 95 7.45 2.38 -0.46
CA TYR A 95 8.28 1.19 -0.29
C TYR A 95 9.64 1.53 0.32
N ASN A 96 10.29 2.61 -0.14
CA ASN A 96 11.56 3.07 0.42
C ASN A 96 11.42 3.50 1.89
N ALA A 97 10.32 4.16 2.24
CA ALA A 97 10.03 4.48 3.64
C ALA A 97 9.96 3.22 4.49
N ILE A 98 9.19 2.20 4.09
CA ILE A 98 9.08 0.93 4.83
C ILE A 98 10.42 0.20 4.90
N ARG A 99 11.19 0.16 3.81
CA ARG A 99 12.51 -0.49 3.75
C ARG A 99 13.55 0.12 4.69
N SER A 100 13.35 1.34 5.16
CA SER A 100 14.18 1.97 6.19
C SER A 100 13.82 1.52 7.62
N MET A 101 12.66 0.89 7.81
CA MET A 101 12.12 0.48 9.11
C MET A 101 11.99 -1.04 9.26
N LEU A 102 11.76 -1.77 8.16
CA LEU A 102 11.56 -3.21 8.13
C LEU A 102 12.47 -3.86 7.10
N SER A 103 12.97 -5.05 7.42
CA SER A 103 13.63 -5.89 6.43
C SER A 103 12.63 -6.32 5.34
N GLY A 104 13.13 -6.64 4.14
CA GLY A 104 12.28 -7.12 3.04
C GLY A 104 11.53 -8.40 3.38
N ARG A 105 12.11 -9.26 4.22
CA ARG A 105 11.49 -10.51 4.68
C ARG A 105 10.32 -10.22 5.63
N GLN A 106 10.49 -9.30 6.58
CA GLN A 106 9.40 -8.88 7.47
C GLN A 106 8.27 -8.23 6.68
N TYR A 107 8.60 -7.30 5.77
CA TYR A 107 7.63 -6.65 4.89
C TYR A 107 6.78 -7.66 4.12
N GLN A 108 7.42 -8.59 3.40
CA GLN A 108 6.70 -9.56 2.57
C GLN A 108 5.76 -10.42 3.41
N ARG A 109 6.20 -10.87 4.59
CA ARG A 109 5.37 -11.67 5.48
C ARG A 109 4.14 -10.90 5.99
N ILE A 110 4.29 -9.62 6.35
CA ILE A 110 3.16 -8.78 6.78
C ILE A 110 2.14 -8.63 5.65
N VAL A 111 2.61 -8.38 4.42
CA VAL A 111 1.74 -8.29 3.23
C VAL A 111 1.00 -9.61 2.99
N GLU A 112 1.69 -10.75 3.06
CA GLU A 112 1.08 -12.08 2.90
C GLU A 112 -0.03 -12.34 3.92
N ILE A 113 0.21 -12.01 5.20
CA ILE A 113 -0.82 -12.12 6.25
C ILE A 113 -2.01 -11.21 5.92
N SER A 114 -1.72 -9.97 5.53
CA SER A 114 -2.74 -8.96 5.25
C SER A 114 -3.65 -9.35 4.09
N GLN A 115 -3.07 -9.91 3.01
CA GLN A 115 -3.81 -10.39 1.86
C GLN A 115 -4.60 -11.66 2.15
N ARG A 116 -4.01 -12.62 2.88
CA ARG A 116 -4.67 -13.90 3.19
C ARG A 116 -5.87 -13.74 4.11
N HIS A 117 -5.79 -12.83 5.06
CA HIS A 117 -6.79 -12.71 6.14
C HIS A 117 -7.66 -11.45 6.04
N GLY A 118 -7.52 -10.66 4.98
CA GLY A 118 -8.45 -9.59 4.66
C GLY A 118 -8.40 -8.40 5.62
N GLY A 119 -7.19 -7.93 5.96
CA GLY A 119 -7.07 -6.72 6.75
C GLY A 119 -5.63 -6.36 7.13
N THR A 120 -5.45 -5.08 7.48
CA THR A 120 -4.32 -4.56 8.24
C THR A 120 -4.89 -3.75 9.40
N PRO A 121 -4.21 -3.66 10.56
CA PRO A 121 -4.55 -2.69 11.58
C PRO A 121 -4.60 -1.26 11.01
N GLU A 122 -5.22 -0.32 11.72
CA GLU A 122 -5.33 1.07 11.26
C GLU A 122 -3.95 1.68 11.04
N TYR A 123 -3.07 1.46 12.02
CA TYR A 123 -1.80 2.14 12.12
C TYR A 123 -0.65 1.16 12.29
N PHE A 124 0.51 1.56 11.76
CA PHE A 124 1.79 1.02 12.18
C PHE A 124 2.64 2.14 12.77
N VAL A 125 3.38 1.80 13.82
CA VAL A 125 4.20 2.74 14.57
C VAL A 125 5.63 2.24 14.55
N PHE A 126 6.55 3.17 14.31
CA PHE A 126 7.98 2.93 14.40
C PHE A 126 8.56 3.70 15.58
N HIS A 127 9.14 2.98 16.53
CA HIS A 127 9.85 3.56 17.66
C HIS A 127 11.28 3.91 17.25
N LYS A 128 11.59 5.20 17.14
CA LYS A 128 12.87 5.71 16.61
C LYS A 128 14.08 5.27 17.45
N PRO A 129 14.03 5.22 18.80
CA PRO A 129 15.14 4.79 19.64
C PRO A 129 15.45 3.29 19.50
N SER A 130 14.49 2.40 19.76
CA SER A 130 14.72 0.94 19.70
C SER A 130 14.69 0.36 18.29
N LYS A 131 14.20 1.13 17.30
CA LYS A 131 13.95 0.68 15.91
C LYS A 131 12.87 -0.40 15.80
N GLU A 132 12.08 -0.61 16.84
CA GLU A 132 10.97 -1.57 16.82
C GLU A 132 9.79 -1.03 16.02
N VAL A 133 9.04 -1.95 15.43
CA VAL A 133 7.80 -1.68 14.72
C VAL A 133 6.70 -2.47 15.41
N PHE A 134 5.60 -1.79 15.70
CA PHE A 134 4.40 -2.41 16.22
C PHE A 134 3.18 -1.86 15.49
N PHE A 135 2.13 -2.66 15.46
CA PHE A 135 0.85 -2.25 14.90
C PHE A 135 -0.07 -1.77 15.99
N VAL A 136 -0.93 -0.81 15.66
CA VAL A 136 -1.97 -0.34 16.56
C VAL A 136 -3.31 -0.58 15.91
N ALA A 137 -4.16 -1.34 16.59
CA ALA A 137 -5.54 -1.59 16.21
C ALA A 137 -6.47 -0.75 17.10
N GLU A 138 -7.23 0.16 16.50
CA GLU A 138 -8.28 0.93 17.17
C GLU A 138 -9.65 0.37 16.75
N LYS A 139 -10.43 -0.09 17.72
CA LYS A 139 -11.74 -0.75 17.50
C LYS A 139 -11.58 -2.03 16.66
N LEU A 140 -11.30 -3.12 17.37
CA LEU A 140 -11.24 -4.45 16.76
C LEU A 140 -12.64 -4.86 16.27
N ASP A 141 -12.78 -5.03 14.96
CA ASP A 141 -13.81 -5.91 14.41
C ASP A 141 -13.28 -7.36 14.43
N ASP A 142 -14.16 -8.33 14.15
CA ASP A 142 -13.82 -9.76 14.20
C ASP A 142 -12.68 -10.14 13.24
N LEU A 143 -12.52 -9.42 12.12
CA LEU A 143 -11.46 -9.61 11.14
C LEU A 143 -10.10 -9.16 11.70
N ARG A 144 -10.04 -8.00 12.36
CA ARG A 144 -8.81 -7.48 12.99
C ARG A 144 -8.36 -8.32 14.17
N MET A 145 -9.29 -8.90 14.94
CA MET A 145 -8.97 -9.84 16.03
C MET A 145 -8.20 -11.07 15.53
N HIS A 146 -8.59 -11.63 14.39
CA HIS A 146 -7.89 -12.77 13.79
C HIS A 146 -6.48 -12.37 13.35
N TRP A 147 -6.32 -11.19 12.76
CA TRP A 147 -5.03 -10.67 12.33
C TRP A 147 -4.05 -10.46 13.50
N VAL A 148 -4.52 -9.87 14.60
CA VAL A 148 -3.73 -9.65 15.83
C VAL A 148 -3.14 -10.96 16.35
N ARG A 149 -3.97 -12.01 16.46
CA ARG A 149 -3.53 -13.35 16.90
C ARG A 149 -2.47 -13.94 15.97
N LEU A 150 -2.63 -13.81 14.66
CA LEU A 150 -1.66 -14.33 13.68
C LEU A 150 -0.29 -13.65 13.77
N VAL A 151 -0.26 -12.32 13.90
CA VAL A 151 0.99 -11.57 13.96
C VAL A 151 1.73 -11.82 15.27
N ARG A 152 0.99 -11.83 16.40
CA ARG A 152 1.56 -12.05 17.73
C ARG A 152 1.96 -13.50 17.98
N ASP A 153 1.06 -14.45 17.73
CA ASP A 153 1.21 -15.83 18.24
C ASP A 153 1.90 -16.77 17.23
N ILE A 154 1.79 -16.51 15.92
CA ILE A 154 2.27 -17.45 14.87
C ILE A 154 3.57 -16.97 14.23
N HIS A 155 3.73 -15.66 14.06
CA HIS A 155 4.78 -15.12 13.22
C HIS A 155 5.89 -14.37 13.95
N GLY A 156 5.61 -13.74 15.10
CA GLY A 156 6.60 -13.00 15.90
C GLY A 156 7.31 -11.89 15.11
N ILE A 157 6.60 -11.26 14.15
CA ILE A 157 7.20 -10.29 13.20
C ILE A 157 7.20 -8.87 13.77
N ALA A 158 6.16 -8.52 14.53
CA ALA A 158 5.92 -7.22 15.14
C ALA A 158 4.92 -7.39 16.28
N ASP A 159 5.01 -6.56 17.32
CA ASP A 159 4.00 -6.54 18.37
C ASP A 159 2.73 -5.83 17.88
N VAL A 160 1.60 -6.15 18.52
CA VAL A 160 0.32 -5.51 18.23
C VAL A 160 -0.26 -4.95 19.51
N VAL A 161 -0.47 -3.63 19.51
CA VAL A 161 -1.12 -2.91 20.59
C VAL A 161 -2.59 -2.74 20.24
N VAL A 162 -3.47 -3.20 21.13
CA VAL A 162 -4.92 -3.03 21.00
C VAL A 162 -5.34 -1.85 21.89
N LEU A 163 -5.86 -0.79 21.26
CA LEU A 163 -6.41 0.36 21.98
C LEU A 163 -7.92 0.23 21.98
N ASP A 164 -8.46 -0.34 23.06
CA ASP A 164 -9.89 -0.49 23.22
C ASP A 164 -10.53 0.81 23.75
N ARG A 165 -11.81 1.05 23.44
CA ARG A 165 -12.56 2.24 23.90
C ARG A 165 -12.65 2.36 25.44
N LEU A 166 -12.22 1.33 26.16
CA LEU A 166 -12.30 1.20 27.60
C LEU A 166 -10.92 1.17 28.28
N GLY A 167 -9.92 1.93 27.81
CA GLY A 167 -8.74 2.30 28.62
C GLY A 167 -7.96 1.18 29.32
N LYS A 168 -8.16 -0.09 28.92
CA LYS A 168 -7.46 -1.24 29.48
C LYS A 168 -6.50 -1.74 28.41
N VAL A 169 -5.25 -1.36 28.56
CA VAL A 169 -4.12 -2.05 27.96
C VAL A 169 -4.15 -3.47 28.55
N ASN A 170 -4.57 -4.46 27.76
CA ASN A 170 -4.32 -5.84 28.14
C ASN A 170 -2.89 -6.18 27.68
N PRO A 171 -1.99 -6.55 28.61
CA PRO A 171 -0.66 -7.02 28.27
C PRO A 171 -0.70 -8.31 27.46
#